data_AF-A0A359F537-F1
#
_entry.id   AF-A0A359F537-F1
#
_cell.length_a   1.000
_cell.length_b   1.000
_cell.length_c   1.000
_cell.angle_alpha   90.00
_cell.angle_beta   90.00
_cell.angle_gamma   90.00
#
_symmetry.space_group_name_H-M   'P 1'
#
loop_
_entity.id
_entity.type
_entity.pdbx_description
1 polymer ?
#
loop_
_entity_poly.entity_id
_entity_poly.type
_entity_poly.pdbx_seq_one_letter_code
_entity_poly.pdbx_strand_id
1 'polypeptide(L)'
;AHDVSGWDSAKEMIDLAIDHFGGLDVVVNNAGIVRDRMFVNSEEAEWDAVLKVHVLGHAAPARHAAAYWRAQSKAGKPVDARIINTSSGAGLMGSIAQAAYSAAKGAIASMTLVQAAELGRIGVTANALAPAARTRMTEGAFAEMMAVPEDGSFDVMAPENVSPLVVWLGSSESASVTGRVFEVEGGKITVAEGWQHGPTFDKGDRWDPAEIGAVVSDLLGAARPPVPVYGT
;
A
#
# COMPACT_ATOMS: atom_id res chain seq x y z
N ALA A 1 14.06 -14.26 15.27
CA ALA A 1 13.42 -13.59 14.11
C ALA A 1 12.16 -12.91 14.62
N HIS A 2 11.97 -11.62 14.33
CA HIS A 2 10.79 -10.87 14.77
C HIS A 2 9.66 -11.05 13.75
N ASP A 3 8.47 -11.47 14.23
CA ASP A 3 7.23 -11.44 13.44
C ASP A 3 6.65 -10.02 13.49
N VAL A 4 6.61 -9.34 12.35
CA VAL A 4 6.13 -7.95 12.24
C VAL A 4 4.64 -7.82 12.53
N SER A 5 3.88 -8.91 12.44
CA SER A 5 2.45 -8.93 12.76
C SER A 5 2.16 -9.07 14.26
N GLY A 6 3.18 -9.39 15.06
CA GLY A 6 3.11 -9.37 16.51
C GLY A 6 3.42 -7.96 17.04
N TRP A 7 2.48 -7.37 17.81
CA TRP A 7 2.61 -5.98 18.24
C TRP A 7 3.89 -5.71 19.04
N ASP A 8 4.22 -6.57 20.02
CA ASP A 8 5.42 -6.40 20.84
C ASP A 8 6.69 -6.79 20.08
N SER A 9 6.63 -7.85 19.26
CA SER A 9 7.74 -8.26 18.40
C SER A 9 8.13 -7.17 17.39
N ALA A 10 7.16 -6.44 16.83
CA ALA A 10 7.42 -5.27 15.99
C ALA A 10 8.09 -4.13 16.77
N LYS A 11 7.75 -3.95 18.06
CA LYS A 11 8.42 -2.98 18.93
C LYS A 11 9.89 -3.36 19.12
N GLU A 12 10.16 -4.62 19.46
CA GLU A 12 11.52 -5.12 19.66
C GLU A 12 12.38 -4.93 18.40
N MET A 13 11.81 -5.14 17.22
CA MET A 13 12.50 -4.87 15.94
C MET A 13 12.87 -3.39 15.78
N ILE A 14 11.96 -2.47 16.13
CA ILE A 14 12.21 -1.02 16.08
C ILE A 14 13.25 -0.61 17.11
N ASP A 15 13.13 -1.10 18.35
CA ASP A 15 14.08 -0.82 19.43
C ASP A 15 15.48 -1.32 19.06
N LEU A 16 15.59 -2.51 18.47
CA LEU A 16 16.87 -3.08 18.03
C LEU A 16 17.60 -2.17 17.04
N ALA A 17 16.88 -1.60 16.06
CA ALA A 17 17.47 -0.65 15.11
C ALA A 17 17.99 0.61 15.82
N ILE A 18 17.18 1.16 16.74
CA ILE A 18 17.54 2.36 17.51
C ILE A 18 18.75 2.09 18.41
N ASP A 19 18.76 0.97 19.13
CA ASP A 19 19.82 0.61 20.06
C ASP A 19 21.14 0.34 19.33
N HIS A 20 21.09 -0.29 18.15
CA HIS A 20 22.28 -0.66 17.40
C HIS A 20 22.87 0.50 16.59
N PHE A 21 22.03 1.31 15.94
CA PHE A 21 22.47 2.37 15.05
C PHE A 21 22.38 3.78 15.68
N GLY A 22 21.82 3.90 16.88
CA GLY A 22 21.62 5.17 17.59
C GLY A 22 20.41 5.97 17.12
N GLY A 23 19.62 5.44 16.18
CA GLY A 23 18.47 6.12 15.60
C GLY A 23 17.69 5.25 14.62
N LEU A 24 16.63 5.84 14.06
CA LEU A 24 15.79 5.23 13.03
C LEU A 24 15.28 6.34 12.13
N ASP A 25 15.53 6.22 10.83
CA ASP A 25 15.14 7.23 9.84
C ASP A 25 14.07 6.71 8.87
N VAL A 26 14.13 5.43 8.48
CA VAL A 26 13.27 4.87 7.44
C VAL A 26 12.67 3.55 7.89
N VAL A 27 11.35 3.39 7.71
CA VAL A 27 10.65 2.11 7.82
C VAL A 27 10.10 1.72 6.45
N VAL A 28 10.52 0.57 5.94
CA VAL A 28 9.98 -0.03 4.70
C VAL A 28 9.13 -1.25 5.07
N ASN A 29 7.81 -1.12 5.01
CA ASN A 29 6.89 -2.22 5.26
C ASN A 29 6.65 -3.01 3.96
N ASN A 30 7.34 -4.14 3.83
CA ASN A 30 7.28 -5.00 2.63
C ASN A 30 6.79 -6.44 2.91
N ALA A 31 6.81 -6.90 4.16
CA ALA A 31 6.45 -8.28 4.51
C ALA A 31 5.02 -8.64 4.05
N GLY A 32 4.85 -9.86 3.55
CA GLY A 32 3.61 -10.29 2.92
C GLY A 32 3.52 -11.79 2.64
N ILE A 33 2.29 -12.28 2.46
CA ILE A 33 1.97 -13.64 2.03
C ILE A 33 0.76 -13.63 1.08
N VAL A 34 0.63 -14.66 0.24
CA VAL A 34 -0.60 -14.89 -0.55
C VAL A 34 -1.34 -16.13 -0.05
N ARG A 35 -2.67 -16.09 -0.12
CA ARG A 35 -3.59 -17.21 0.08
C ARG A 35 -4.71 -17.08 -0.95
N ASP A 36 -4.33 -17.23 -2.21
CA ASP A 36 -5.21 -16.91 -3.33
C ASP A 36 -6.33 -17.96 -3.49
N ARG A 37 -7.56 -17.47 -3.55
CA ARG A 37 -8.82 -18.21 -3.68
C ARG A 37 -9.84 -17.35 -4.38
N MET A 38 -10.64 -17.97 -5.24
CA MET A 38 -11.92 -17.37 -5.64
C MET A 38 -12.71 -17.01 -4.38
N PHE A 39 -13.43 -15.87 -4.40
CA PHE A 39 -14.06 -15.30 -3.20
C PHE A 39 -14.85 -16.33 -2.37
N VAL A 40 -15.69 -17.13 -3.04
CA VAL A 40 -16.55 -18.15 -2.41
C VAL A 40 -15.81 -19.37 -1.88
N ASN A 41 -14.55 -19.57 -2.27
CA ASN A 41 -13.71 -20.70 -1.87
C ASN A 41 -12.68 -20.33 -0.79
N SER A 42 -12.69 -19.08 -0.33
CA SER A 42 -11.74 -18.61 0.69
C SER A 42 -12.17 -19.03 2.09
N GLU A 43 -11.22 -19.51 2.89
CA GLU A 43 -11.46 -19.91 4.28
C GLU A 43 -11.11 -18.78 5.26
N GLU A 44 -11.77 -18.74 6.42
CA GLU A 44 -11.53 -17.72 7.46
C GLU A 44 -10.05 -17.62 7.87
N ALA A 45 -9.38 -18.76 8.05
CA ALA A 45 -7.96 -18.80 8.43
C ALA A 45 -7.04 -18.19 7.36
N GLU A 46 -7.42 -18.24 6.08
CA GLU A 46 -6.68 -17.62 4.99
C GLU A 46 -6.82 -16.10 5.02
N TRP A 47 -8.03 -15.59 5.31
CA TRP A 47 -8.28 -14.16 5.53
C TRP A 47 -7.48 -13.63 6.72
N ASP A 48 -7.56 -14.32 7.86
CA ASP A 48 -6.84 -13.95 9.08
C ASP A 48 -5.34 -13.87 8.84
N ALA A 49 -4.76 -14.87 8.18
CA ALA A 49 -3.34 -14.90 7.89
C ALA A 49 -2.92 -13.72 7.00
N VAL A 50 -3.66 -13.44 5.92
CA VAL A 50 -3.36 -12.35 4.99
C VAL A 50 -3.50 -10.99 5.68
N LEU A 51 -4.62 -10.74 6.37
CA LEU A 51 -4.86 -9.47 7.06
C LEU A 51 -3.86 -9.24 8.19
N LYS A 52 -3.54 -10.28 8.97
CA LYS A 52 -2.54 -10.19 10.05
C LYS A 52 -1.16 -9.82 9.50
N VAL A 53 -0.65 -10.54 8.51
CA VAL A 53 0.70 -10.26 7.99
C VAL A 53 0.76 -8.92 7.26
N HIS A 54 -0.25 -8.59 6.45
CA HIS A 54 -0.21 -7.36 5.68
C HIS A 54 -0.64 -6.14 6.51
N VAL A 55 -1.85 -6.13 7.06
CA VAL A 55 -2.39 -4.94 7.73
C VAL A 55 -1.69 -4.71 9.06
N LEU A 56 -1.67 -5.71 9.96
CA LEU A 56 -0.99 -5.55 11.24
C LEU A 56 0.54 -5.49 11.07
N GLY A 57 1.10 -6.26 10.14
CA GLY A 57 2.54 -6.20 9.84
C GLY A 57 3.02 -4.88 9.26
N HIS A 58 2.13 -4.06 8.68
CA HIS A 58 2.46 -2.68 8.31
C HIS A 58 2.14 -1.69 9.45
N ALA A 59 1.03 -1.89 10.15
CA ALA A 59 0.59 -0.98 11.21
C ALA A 59 1.52 -1.01 12.43
N ALA A 60 1.94 -2.19 12.89
CA ALA A 60 2.68 -2.34 14.14
C ALA A 60 4.09 -1.70 14.07
N PRO A 61 4.95 -1.99 13.08
CA PRO A 61 6.25 -1.32 12.96
C PRO A 61 6.10 0.19 12.78
N ALA A 62 5.20 0.63 11.90
CA ALA A 62 4.97 2.05 11.64
C ALA A 62 4.49 2.79 12.89
N ARG A 63 3.59 2.18 13.68
CA ARG A 63 3.11 2.76 14.94
C ARG A 63 4.24 2.97 15.93
N HIS A 64 5.12 1.98 16.12
CA HIS A 64 6.21 2.09 17.10
C HIS A 64 7.29 3.07 16.64
N ALA A 65 7.63 3.09 15.35
CA ALA A 65 8.51 4.09 14.76
C ALA A 65 7.94 5.51 14.92
N ALA A 66 6.65 5.71 14.62
CA ALA A 66 5.97 6.99 14.82
C ALA A 66 5.97 7.44 16.29
N ALA A 67 5.82 6.51 17.23
CA ALA A 67 5.91 6.83 18.65
C ALA A 67 7.33 7.31 19.05
N TYR A 68 8.37 6.67 18.51
CA TYR A 68 9.77 7.08 18.67
C TYR A 68 10.03 8.47 18.10
N TRP A 69 9.68 8.71 16.83
CA TRP A 69 9.87 10.01 16.19
C TRP A 69 9.11 11.14 16.88
N ARG A 70 7.87 10.87 17.31
CA ARG A 70 7.09 11.83 18.12
C ARG A 70 7.81 12.18 19.42
N ALA A 71 8.47 11.22 20.08
CA ALA A 71 9.24 11.48 21.28
C ALA A 71 10.50 12.33 20.98
N GLN A 72 11.21 12.06 19.89
CA GLN A 72 12.35 12.88 19.45
C GLN A 72 11.92 14.33 19.16
N SER A 73 10.84 14.51 18.40
CA SER A 73 10.26 15.82 18.09
C SER A 73 9.87 16.59 19.37
N LYS A 74 9.21 15.93 20.34
CA LYS A 74 8.88 16.54 21.64
C LYS A 74 10.12 16.93 22.46
N ALA A 75 11.22 16.22 22.30
CA ALA A 75 12.50 16.56 22.92
C ALA A 75 13.26 17.67 22.18
N GLY A 76 12.66 18.28 21.14
CA GLY A 76 13.27 19.35 20.35
C GLY A 76 14.34 18.86 19.35
N LYS A 77 14.43 17.55 19.11
CA LYS A 77 15.36 17.00 18.12
C LYS A 77 14.73 17.05 16.73
N PRO A 78 15.51 17.37 15.69
CA PRO A 78 15.02 17.33 14.32
C PRO A 78 14.61 15.89 13.95
N VAL A 79 13.52 15.77 13.22
CA VAL A 79 13.03 14.50 12.66
C VAL A 79 12.91 14.71 11.16
N ASP A 80 13.60 13.87 10.41
CA ASP A 80 13.50 13.77 8.95
C ASP A 80 13.34 12.28 8.60
N ALA A 81 12.13 11.76 8.75
CA ALA A 81 11.87 10.33 8.74
C ALA A 81 10.85 9.91 7.68
N ARG A 82 10.87 8.62 7.32
CA ARG A 82 10.13 8.07 6.17
C ARG A 82 9.43 6.76 6.50
N ILE A 83 8.17 6.66 6.10
CA ILE A 83 7.44 5.40 6.02
C ILE A 83 7.18 5.09 4.54
N ILE A 84 7.68 3.96 4.06
CA ILE A 84 7.38 3.43 2.74
C ILE A 84 6.61 2.12 2.92
N ASN A 85 5.32 2.15 2.57
CA ASN A 85 4.44 0.99 2.62
C ASN A 85 4.37 0.27 1.27
N THR A 86 3.99 -1.00 1.27
CA THR A 86 3.74 -1.75 0.02
C THR A 86 2.25 -2.08 -0.10
N SER A 87 1.53 -1.27 -0.88
CA SER A 87 0.20 -1.59 -1.41
C SER A 87 0.32 -2.50 -2.66
N SER A 88 -0.63 -2.45 -3.60
CA SER A 88 -0.66 -3.19 -4.85
C SER A 88 -1.79 -2.68 -5.73
N GLY A 89 -1.68 -2.82 -7.06
CA GLY A 89 -2.81 -2.63 -7.98
C GLY A 89 -4.03 -3.47 -7.58
N ALA A 90 -3.83 -4.66 -7.01
CA ALA A 90 -4.91 -5.48 -6.46
C ALA A 90 -5.69 -4.77 -5.33
N GLY A 91 -5.05 -3.90 -4.55
CA GLY A 91 -5.71 -3.11 -3.51
C GLY A 91 -6.35 -1.82 -4.02
N LEU A 92 -5.94 -1.36 -5.21
CA LEU A 92 -6.45 -0.13 -5.83
C LEU A 92 -7.67 -0.42 -6.72
N MET A 93 -7.58 -1.46 -7.56
CA MET A 93 -8.59 -1.83 -8.55
C MET A 93 -9.28 -3.17 -8.25
N GLY A 94 -8.79 -3.96 -7.29
CA GLY A 94 -9.23 -5.34 -7.08
C GLY A 94 -8.47 -6.34 -7.96
N SER A 95 -8.44 -7.61 -7.56
CA SER A 95 -7.86 -8.70 -8.35
C SER A 95 -8.66 -9.99 -8.16
N ILE A 96 -8.99 -10.66 -9.26
CA ILE A 96 -9.70 -11.94 -9.23
C ILE A 96 -8.89 -12.97 -8.43
N ALA A 97 -9.58 -13.76 -7.63
CA ALA A 97 -9.02 -14.77 -6.73
C ALA A 97 -8.09 -14.24 -5.62
N GLN A 98 -8.11 -12.93 -5.34
CA GLN A 98 -7.24 -12.31 -4.35
C GLN A 98 -8.00 -11.40 -3.36
N ALA A 99 -9.26 -11.69 -3.04
CA ALA A 99 -10.10 -10.78 -2.25
C ALA A 99 -9.50 -10.35 -0.90
N ALA A 100 -8.96 -11.30 -0.11
CA ALA A 100 -8.30 -10.99 1.17
C ALA A 100 -7.05 -10.11 0.97
N TYR A 101 -6.26 -10.39 -0.07
CA TYR A 101 -5.07 -9.64 -0.41
C TYR A 101 -5.41 -8.23 -0.93
N SER A 102 -6.37 -8.11 -1.84
CA SER A 102 -6.94 -6.84 -2.29
C SER A 102 -7.44 -6.00 -1.13
N ALA A 103 -8.21 -6.58 -0.20
CA ALA A 103 -8.68 -5.88 0.99
C ALA A 103 -7.51 -5.38 1.86
N ALA A 104 -6.51 -6.23 2.12
CA ALA A 104 -5.34 -5.86 2.90
C ALA A 104 -4.52 -4.72 2.24
N LYS A 105 -4.32 -4.79 0.91
CA LYS A 105 -3.55 -3.79 0.17
C LYS A 105 -4.30 -2.47 0.01
N GLY A 106 -5.63 -2.52 -0.09
CA GLY A 106 -6.50 -1.33 -0.02
C GLY A 106 -6.42 -0.66 1.35
N ALA A 107 -6.47 -1.44 2.44
CA ALA A 107 -6.28 -0.92 3.79
C ALA A 107 -4.90 -0.25 3.97
N ILE A 108 -3.84 -0.83 3.40
CA ILE A 108 -2.50 -0.23 3.42
C ILE A 108 -2.45 1.09 2.63
N ALA A 109 -3.10 1.18 1.46
CA ALA A 109 -3.19 2.43 0.71
C ALA A 109 -3.89 3.53 1.54
N SER A 110 -5.05 3.24 2.13
CA SER A 110 -5.77 4.18 2.99
C SER A 110 -4.99 4.56 4.26
N MET A 111 -4.37 3.58 4.92
CA MET A 111 -3.53 3.80 6.10
C MET A 111 -2.36 4.75 5.79
N THR A 112 -1.78 4.65 4.61
CA THR A 112 -0.68 5.54 4.16
C THR A 112 -1.11 7.00 4.12
N LEU A 113 -2.33 7.28 3.64
CA LEU A 113 -2.89 8.64 3.60
C LEU A 113 -3.05 9.22 5.02
N VAL A 114 -3.53 8.41 5.96
CA VAL A 114 -3.71 8.83 7.37
C VAL A 114 -2.35 9.05 8.04
N GLN A 115 -1.38 8.14 7.85
CA GLN A 115 -0.02 8.30 8.37
C GLN A 115 0.61 9.60 7.87
N ALA A 116 0.46 9.91 6.58
CA ALA A 116 0.97 11.15 6.00
C ALA A 116 0.35 12.39 6.66
N ALA A 117 -0.98 12.41 6.81
CA ALA A 117 -1.70 13.53 7.39
C ALA A 117 -1.36 13.76 8.88
N GLU A 118 -1.26 12.69 9.67
CA GLU A 118 -1.04 12.79 11.11
C GLU A 118 0.41 13.09 11.51
N LEU A 119 1.37 12.56 10.74
CA LEU A 119 2.79 12.57 11.09
C LEU A 119 3.59 13.67 10.39
N GLY A 120 3.05 14.32 9.35
CA GLY A 120 3.73 15.41 8.66
C GLY A 120 4.16 16.56 9.59
N ARG A 121 3.34 16.87 10.61
CA ARG A 121 3.66 17.90 11.62
C ARG A 121 4.89 17.61 12.49
N ILE A 122 5.37 16.36 12.51
CA ILE A 122 6.58 15.95 13.23
C ILE A 122 7.71 15.56 12.28
N GLY A 123 7.68 15.99 11.01
CA GLY A 123 8.79 15.76 10.06
C GLY A 123 8.87 14.35 9.49
N VAL A 124 7.74 13.63 9.46
CA VAL A 124 7.65 12.28 8.88
C VAL A 124 6.83 12.32 7.61
N THR A 125 7.34 11.75 6.51
CA THR A 125 6.53 11.47 5.32
C THR A 125 6.09 10.02 5.28
N ALA A 126 4.93 9.75 4.68
CA ALA A 126 4.45 8.40 4.47
C ALA A 126 3.93 8.25 3.03
N ASN A 127 4.46 7.28 2.30
CA ASN A 127 4.07 6.97 0.93
C ASN A 127 3.94 5.46 0.75
N ALA A 128 3.30 5.02 -0.34
CA ALA A 128 3.16 3.62 -0.67
C ALA A 128 3.57 3.32 -2.10
N LEU A 129 3.98 2.07 -2.32
CA LEU A 129 4.24 1.49 -3.63
C LEU A 129 3.16 0.50 -3.99
N ALA A 130 2.81 0.41 -5.26
CA ALA A 130 2.01 -0.63 -5.87
C ALA A 130 2.84 -1.31 -6.97
N PRO A 131 3.78 -2.21 -6.60
CA PRO A 131 4.73 -2.76 -7.54
C PRO A 131 4.09 -3.81 -8.46
N ALA A 132 4.53 -3.82 -9.72
CA ALA A 132 4.46 -4.95 -10.63
C ALA A 132 5.88 -5.47 -10.84
N ALA A 133 6.20 -6.59 -10.18
CA ALA A 133 7.51 -7.21 -10.25
C ALA A 133 7.41 -8.71 -10.04
N ARG A 134 8.36 -9.43 -10.60
CA ARG A 134 8.55 -10.86 -10.38
C ARG A 134 9.05 -11.09 -8.97
N THR A 135 8.27 -11.83 -8.20
CA THR A 135 8.60 -12.31 -6.86
C THR A 135 8.13 -13.75 -6.71
N ARG A 136 8.56 -14.43 -5.65
CA ARG A 136 8.01 -15.74 -5.26
C ARG A 136 6.48 -15.76 -5.13
N MET A 137 5.83 -14.60 -4.93
CA MET A 137 4.37 -14.47 -4.87
C MET A 137 3.71 -14.42 -6.26
N THR A 138 4.43 -14.05 -7.32
CA THR A 138 3.89 -13.87 -8.67
C THR A 138 4.32 -14.96 -9.65
N GLU A 139 5.31 -15.78 -9.29
CA GLU A 139 5.83 -16.89 -10.09
C GLU A 139 4.80 -17.99 -10.41
N GLY A 140 3.71 -18.08 -9.63
CA GLY A 140 2.60 -18.99 -9.93
C GLY A 140 1.60 -18.40 -10.92
N ALA A 141 0.84 -17.40 -10.49
CA ALA A 141 -0.30 -16.85 -11.24
C ALA A 141 0.10 -16.12 -12.54
N PHE A 142 1.34 -15.65 -12.65
CA PHE A 142 1.80 -14.82 -13.78
C PHE A 142 3.13 -15.31 -14.38
N ALA A 143 3.42 -16.61 -14.28
CA ALA A 143 4.72 -17.20 -14.63
C ALA A 143 5.27 -16.75 -16.00
N GLU A 144 4.44 -16.78 -17.05
CA GLU A 144 4.86 -16.39 -18.41
C GLU A 144 5.11 -14.88 -18.55
N MET A 145 4.23 -14.05 -17.99
CA MET A 145 4.39 -12.59 -17.99
C MET A 145 5.62 -12.16 -17.18
N MET A 146 5.98 -12.95 -16.18
CA MET A 146 7.09 -12.74 -15.28
C MET A 146 8.31 -13.60 -15.66
N ALA A 147 8.50 -13.98 -16.93
CA ALA A 147 9.64 -14.78 -17.40
C ALA A 147 10.88 -13.91 -17.70
N VAL A 148 12.09 -14.47 -17.53
CA VAL A 148 13.34 -13.69 -17.74
C VAL A 148 13.55 -13.62 -19.23
N PRO A 149 13.83 -12.45 -19.82
CA PRO A 149 14.19 -12.39 -21.23
C PRO A 149 15.46 -13.21 -21.49
N GLU A 150 15.37 -14.20 -22.38
CA GLU A 150 16.51 -15.06 -22.74
C GLU A 150 17.48 -14.38 -23.72
N ASP A 151 17.05 -13.29 -24.37
CA ASP A 151 17.81 -12.54 -25.37
C ASP A 151 18.75 -11.48 -24.77
N GLY A 152 18.82 -11.40 -23.43
CA GLY A 152 19.63 -10.41 -22.71
C GLY A 152 19.06 -8.98 -22.76
N SER A 153 17.82 -8.80 -23.22
CA SER A 153 17.12 -7.53 -23.14
C SER A 153 16.80 -7.15 -21.68
N PHE A 154 16.40 -5.90 -21.46
CA PHE A 154 16.11 -5.39 -20.11
C PHE A 154 14.97 -6.19 -19.46
N ASP A 155 15.25 -6.84 -18.32
CA ASP A 155 14.25 -7.53 -17.53
C ASP A 155 13.36 -6.51 -16.80
N VAL A 156 12.26 -6.15 -17.46
CA VAL A 156 11.25 -5.21 -16.93
C VAL A 156 10.69 -5.69 -15.59
N MET A 157 10.57 -7.00 -15.40
CA MET A 157 9.94 -7.60 -14.23
C MET A 157 10.94 -7.88 -13.09
N ALA A 158 12.22 -7.54 -13.25
CA ALA A 158 13.21 -7.69 -12.19
C ALA A 158 12.81 -6.86 -10.95
N PRO A 159 12.73 -7.46 -9.74
CA PRO A 159 12.31 -6.75 -8.53
C PRO A 159 13.27 -5.61 -8.14
N GLU A 160 14.52 -5.67 -8.59
CA GLU A 160 15.52 -4.62 -8.43
C GLU A 160 15.03 -3.29 -9.01
N ASN A 161 14.19 -3.31 -10.04
CA ASN A 161 13.64 -2.11 -10.67
C ASN A 161 12.72 -1.29 -9.76
N VAL A 162 12.16 -1.89 -8.70
CA VAL A 162 11.30 -1.18 -7.73
C VAL A 162 12.15 -0.43 -6.69
N SER A 163 13.33 -0.94 -6.38
CA SER A 163 14.17 -0.48 -5.28
C SER A 163 14.66 0.98 -5.40
N PRO A 164 15.00 1.52 -6.58
CA PRO A 164 15.42 2.91 -6.73
C PRO A 164 14.42 3.93 -6.16
N LEU A 165 13.11 3.74 -6.39
CA LEU A 165 12.10 4.65 -5.85
C LEU A 165 11.98 4.53 -4.33
N VAL A 166 12.12 3.32 -3.77
CA VAL A 166 12.15 3.10 -2.30
C VAL A 166 13.29 3.91 -1.69
N VAL A 167 14.50 3.81 -2.27
CA VAL A 167 15.69 4.51 -1.78
C VAL A 167 15.50 6.02 -1.87
N TRP A 168 15.00 6.52 -3.00
CA TRP A 168 14.73 7.94 -3.17
C TRP A 168 13.70 8.48 -2.17
N LEU A 169 12.59 7.76 -1.97
CA LEU A 169 11.58 8.07 -0.93
C LEU A 169 12.14 7.96 0.50
N GLY A 170 13.22 7.20 0.70
CA GLY A 170 13.96 7.12 1.96
C GLY A 170 14.91 8.30 2.21
N SER A 171 15.12 9.16 1.22
CA SER A 171 16.11 10.24 1.28
C SER A 171 15.56 11.57 1.80
N SER A 172 16.44 12.47 2.22
CA SER A 172 16.09 13.85 2.59
C SER A 172 15.51 14.67 1.42
N GLU A 173 15.88 14.35 0.17
CA GLU A 173 15.36 15.03 -1.03
C GLU A 173 13.83 14.85 -1.17
N SER A 174 13.29 13.73 -0.68
CA SER A 174 11.86 13.42 -0.74
C SER A 174 11.00 14.08 0.36
N ALA A 175 11.56 14.99 1.16
CA ALA A 175 10.88 15.56 2.34
C ALA A 175 9.52 16.23 2.05
N SER A 176 9.28 16.69 0.81
CA SER A 176 8.01 17.29 0.38
C SER A 176 6.99 16.28 -0.17
N VAL A 177 7.39 15.02 -0.35
CA VAL A 177 6.54 13.96 -0.93
C VAL A 177 5.92 13.13 0.17
N THR A 178 4.61 13.28 0.39
CA THR A 178 3.86 12.52 1.39
C THR A 178 2.43 12.26 0.91
N GLY A 179 1.81 11.19 1.40
CA GLY A 179 0.43 10.81 1.07
C GLY A 179 0.25 10.35 -0.37
N ARG A 180 1.32 9.84 -1.01
CA ARG A 180 1.28 9.37 -2.40
C ARG A 180 1.33 7.85 -2.47
N VAL A 181 0.69 7.31 -3.51
CA VAL A 181 0.82 5.91 -3.92
C VAL A 181 1.42 5.90 -5.32
N PHE A 182 2.49 5.13 -5.52
CA PHE A 182 3.19 5.00 -6.79
C PHE A 182 3.12 3.57 -7.33
N GLU A 183 2.58 3.40 -8.52
CA GLU A 183 2.71 2.17 -9.29
C GLU A 183 4.10 2.14 -9.96
N VAL A 184 4.80 1.00 -9.86
CA VAL A 184 6.19 0.86 -10.35
C VAL A 184 6.36 -0.46 -11.10
N GLU A 185 6.90 -0.39 -12.31
CA GLU A 185 7.17 -1.53 -13.20
C GLU A 185 8.37 -1.20 -14.10
N GLY A 186 9.47 -1.96 -14.03
CA GLY A 186 10.68 -1.66 -14.81
C GLY A 186 11.13 -0.21 -14.64
N GLY A 187 11.21 0.53 -15.76
CA GLY A 187 11.55 1.95 -15.76
C GLY A 187 10.37 2.92 -15.56
N LYS A 188 9.15 2.43 -15.32
CA LYS A 188 7.94 3.25 -15.20
C LYS A 188 7.63 3.57 -13.73
N ILE A 189 7.29 4.82 -13.48
CA ILE A 189 6.71 5.29 -12.22
C ILE A 189 5.42 6.02 -12.55
N THR A 190 4.31 5.57 -11.98
CA THR A 190 2.99 6.18 -12.18
C THR A 190 2.39 6.57 -10.84
N VAL A 191 1.84 7.78 -10.78
CA VAL A 191 1.13 8.26 -9.60
C VAL A 191 -0.29 7.70 -9.64
N ALA A 192 -0.66 6.91 -8.64
CA ALA A 192 -2.04 6.46 -8.49
C ALA A 192 -2.92 7.60 -7.95
N GLU A 193 -3.97 7.93 -8.68
CA GLU A 193 -4.98 8.90 -8.25
C GLU A 193 -6.01 8.18 -7.35
N GLY A 194 -6.19 8.69 -6.12
CA GLY A 194 -7.14 8.10 -5.17
C GLY A 194 -8.61 8.34 -5.56
N TRP A 195 -9.53 7.78 -4.77
CA TRP A 195 -10.97 7.98 -4.93
C TRP A 195 -11.34 9.46 -5.02
N GLN A 196 -12.20 9.80 -5.96
CA GLN A 196 -12.68 11.16 -6.23
C GLN A 196 -14.20 11.23 -6.11
N HIS A 197 -14.75 12.42 -5.85
CA HIS A 197 -16.17 12.67 -6.00
C HIS A 197 -16.56 12.63 -7.48
N GLY A 198 -17.47 11.72 -7.84
CA GLY A 198 -18.03 11.62 -9.18
C GLY A 198 -19.22 12.56 -9.40
N PRO A 199 -19.98 12.36 -10.49
CA PRO A 199 -21.25 13.04 -10.71
C PRO A 199 -22.16 12.92 -9.48
N THR A 200 -22.80 14.03 -9.11
CA THR A 200 -23.68 14.11 -7.94
C THR A 200 -24.99 14.75 -8.36
N PHE A 201 -26.10 14.13 -7.95
CA PHE A 201 -27.44 14.70 -8.05
C PHE A 201 -27.99 14.92 -6.65
N ASP A 202 -28.52 16.11 -6.39
CA ASP A 202 -29.19 16.44 -5.13
C ASP A 202 -30.68 16.67 -5.39
N LYS A 203 -31.54 15.84 -4.81
CA LYS A 203 -33.00 15.99 -4.86
C LYS A 203 -33.46 17.19 -4.02
N GLY A 204 -32.69 17.60 -3.02
CA GLY A 204 -33.10 18.56 -2.00
C GLY A 204 -34.17 18.02 -1.03
N ASP A 205 -34.48 16.72 -1.10
CA ASP A 205 -35.48 16.03 -0.26
C ASP A 205 -35.20 14.51 -0.22
N ARG A 206 -35.96 13.76 0.58
CA ARG A 206 -35.86 12.30 0.68
C ARG A 206 -36.31 11.61 -0.61
N TRP A 207 -35.54 10.61 -1.05
CA TRP A 207 -35.88 9.75 -2.19
C TRP A 207 -37.06 8.82 -1.91
N ASP A 208 -37.90 8.61 -2.92
CA ASP A 208 -38.70 7.38 -3.04
C ASP A 208 -37.84 6.33 -3.76
N PRO A 209 -37.71 5.08 -3.25
CA PRO A 209 -36.97 4.02 -3.93
C PRO A 209 -37.35 3.80 -5.40
N ALA A 210 -38.61 4.07 -5.78
CA ALA A 210 -39.07 3.93 -7.16
C ALA A 210 -38.44 4.94 -8.14
N GLU A 211 -37.94 6.07 -7.64
CA GLU A 211 -37.36 7.16 -8.46
C GLU A 211 -35.85 6.97 -8.72
N ILE A 212 -35.18 6.16 -7.88
CA ILE A 212 -33.71 6.07 -7.83
C ILE A 212 -33.12 5.50 -9.12
N GLY A 213 -33.82 4.55 -9.77
CA GLY A 213 -33.28 3.82 -10.91
C GLY A 213 -32.86 4.73 -12.08
N ALA A 214 -33.69 5.71 -12.43
CA ALA A 214 -33.38 6.64 -13.52
C ALA A 214 -32.17 7.52 -13.17
N VAL A 215 -32.15 8.07 -11.96
CA VAL A 215 -31.08 8.95 -11.48
C VAL A 215 -29.75 8.20 -11.40
N VAL A 216 -29.74 6.97 -10.90
CA VAL A 216 -28.52 6.14 -10.86
C VAL A 216 -28.01 5.85 -12.26
N SER A 217 -28.90 5.54 -13.22
CA SER A 217 -28.49 5.31 -14.61
C SER A 217 -27.83 6.54 -15.23
N ASP A 218 -28.39 7.72 -15.01
CA ASP A 218 -27.84 8.99 -15.51
C ASP A 218 -26.46 9.29 -14.89
N LEU A 219 -26.33 9.12 -13.56
CA LEU A 219 -25.08 9.32 -12.85
C LEU A 219 -23.98 8.36 -13.31
N LEU A 220 -24.31 7.08 -13.54
CA LEU A 220 -23.36 6.10 -14.07
C LEU A 220 -22.96 6.40 -15.51
N GLY A 221 -23.88 6.90 -16.34
CA GLY A 221 -23.59 7.34 -17.71
C GLY A 221 -22.65 8.55 -17.77
N ALA A 222 -22.65 9.40 -16.75
CA ALA A 222 -21.75 10.55 -16.62
C ALA A 222 -20.43 10.24 -15.89
N ALA A 223 -20.34 9.10 -15.21
CA ALA A 223 -19.16 8.75 -14.42
C ALA A 223 -17.99 8.33 -15.31
N ARG A 224 -16.76 8.60 -14.85
CA ARG A 224 -15.56 8.06 -15.49
C ARG A 224 -15.60 6.51 -15.39
N PRO A 225 -15.37 5.77 -16.48
CA PRO A 225 -15.27 4.32 -16.40
C PRO A 225 -14.16 3.91 -15.42
N PRO A 226 -14.40 2.92 -14.55
CA PRO A 226 -13.37 2.43 -13.65
C PRO A 226 -12.27 1.72 -14.44
N VAL A 227 -11.04 1.77 -13.92
CA VAL A 227 -9.99 0.85 -14.38
C VAL A 227 -10.47 -0.57 -14.05
N PRO A 228 -10.39 -1.54 -14.99
CA PRO A 228 -10.87 -2.89 -14.75
C PRO A 228 -10.16 -3.58 -13.56
N VAL A 229 -10.89 -4.48 -12.91
CA VAL A 229 -10.33 -5.40 -11.92
C VAL A 229 -9.27 -6.28 -12.60
N TYR A 230 -8.14 -6.54 -11.96
CA TYR A 230 -7.14 -7.42 -12.55
C TYR A 230 -7.69 -8.84 -12.74
N GLY A 231 -7.51 -9.39 -13.94
CA GLY A 231 -7.94 -10.73 -14.31
C GLY A 231 -9.35 -10.84 -14.89
N THR A 232 -10.12 -9.75 -14.98
CA THR A 232 -11.39 -9.72 -15.74
C THR A 232 -11.18 -9.64 -17.24
#